data_AF-A0A6N0DTJ3-F1
#
_entry.id   AF-A0A6N0DTJ3-F1
#
_cell.length_a   1.000
_cell.length_b   1.000
_cell.length_c   1.000
_cell.angle_alpha   90.00
_cell.angle_beta   90.00
_cell.angle_gamma   90.00
#
_symmetry.space_group_name_H-M   'P 1'
#
loop_
_entity.id
_entity.type
_entity.pdbx_description
1 polymer ?
#
loop_
_entity_poly.entity_id
_entity_poly.type
_entity_poly.pdbx_seq_one_letter_code
_entity_poly.pdbx_strand_id
1 'polypeptide(L)'
;MTLKPNAEAAEAVILYGRASFDRTQALKQLREQVEERLPHGWQESRIEIAFGDLTGPSLPQVLDELMREGVRSAAIVTCMVPADPALSTWLAGALNQWRQDRGTEMQVRLLPPVEQAIDLADAVAELLSQPESRDVALTEPSLGKPGWSKVPEHNRQIYFCIGARCAHRLAQPLFQHLRAKMKQHRALGAGPERVMCVRCSCLFPCNLGPLMTVYPGGFWYGGLTEARIDRIVEEHLVGGTPVQEFIVHVTEDHVTED
;
A
#
# COMPACT_ATOMS: atom_id res chain seq x y z
N MET A 1 -2.71 -25.07 34.16
CA MET A 1 -2.83 -24.33 32.89
C MET A 1 -1.42 -24.06 32.41
N THR A 2 -0.93 -24.92 31.53
CA THR A 2 0.48 -24.96 31.11
C THR A 2 0.74 -23.77 30.19
N LEU A 3 1.68 -22.90 30.58
CA LEU A 3 2.22 -21.85 29.72
C LEU A 3 2.71 -22.51 28.42
N LYS A 4 2.20 -22.07 27.27
CA LYS A 4 2.75 -22.47 25.97
C LYS A 4 4.22 -22.06 25.90
N PRO A 5 5.09 -22.84 25.23
CA PRO A 5 6.52 -22.57 25.16
C PRO A 5 6.77 -21.25 24.42
N ASN A 6 7.94 -20.65 24.67
CA ASN A 6 8.50 -19.57 23.85
C ASN A 6 8.20 -19.79 22.37
N ALA A 7 7.94 -18.72 21.62
CA ALA A 7 7.94 -18.77 20.16
C ALA A 7 9.22 -19.50 19.71
N GLU A 8 9.08 -20.71 19.16
CA GLU A 8 10.24 -21.45 18.63
C GLU A 8 10.93 -20.56 17.59
N ALA A 9 12.27 -20.56 17.60
CA ALA A 9 13.02 -19.79 16.63
C ALA A 9 12.70 -20.26 15.21
N ALA A 10 12.45 -19.33 14.30
CA ALA A 10 12.32 -19.68 12.89
C ALA A 10 13.70 -19.86 12.25
N GLU A 11 13.80 -20.72 11.26
CA GLU A 11 15.02 -20.90 10.46
C GLU A 11 15.36 -19.64 9.64
N ALA A 12 14.37 -18.80 9.33
CA ALA A 12 14.56 -17.50 8.70
C ALA A 12 13.72 -16.38 9.34
N VAL A 13 14.28 -15.17 9.32
CA VAL A 13 13.61 -13.91 9.63
C VAL A 13 13.61 -13.04 8.38
N ILE A 14 12.44 -12.54 7.97
CA ILE A 14 12.29 -11.67 6.80
C ILE A 14 11.87 -10.29 7.28
N LEU A 15 12.74 -9.30 7.06
CA LEU A 15 12.41 -7.89 7.27
C LEU A 15 11.69 -7.37 6.04
N TYR A 16 10.37 -7.16 6.16
CA TYR A 16 9.52 -6.73 5.05
C TYR A 16 9.21 -5.24 5.14
N GLY A 17 9.76 -4.44 4.23
CA GLY A 17 9.62 -2.98 4.26
C GLY A 17 9.54 -2.33 2.88
N ARG A 18 9.66 -1.00 2.85
CA ARG A 18 9.67 -0.21 1.61
C ARG A 18 11.10 -0.04 1.09
N ALA A 19 11.27 -0.05 -0.23
CA ALA A 19 12.52 0.21 -0.91
C ALA A 19 12.92 1.69 -0.86
N SER A 20 11.96 2.58 -0.63
CA SER A 20 12.15 4.03 -0.61
C SER A 20 12.73 4.56 0.72
N PHE A 21 13.98 4.18 0.99
CA PHE A 21 14.97 4.95 1.75
C PHE A 21 16.32 4.81 1.02
N ASP A 22 16.68 5.86 0.28
CA ASP A 22 17.97 6.15 -0.40
C ASP A 22 18.92 4.95 -0.70
N ARG A 23 18.48 3.99 -1.53
CA ARG A 23 19.29 2.85 -2.06
C ARG A 23 19.43 1.64 -1.14
N THR A 24 18.35 0.92 -0.82
CA THR A 24 18.46 -0.40 -0.15
C THR A 24 19.17 -0.37 1.23
N GLN A 25 19.69 0.78 1.67
CA GLN A 25 20.73 0.90 2.69
C GLN A 25 20.10 0.88 4.07
N ALA A 26 18.89 1.43 4.23
CA ALA A 26 18.19 1.43 5.51
C ALA A 26 17.78 0.01 5.95
N LEU A 27 17.17 -0.80 5.06
CA LEU A 27 16.82 -2.19 5.41
C LEU A 27 18.05 -3.10 5.49
N LYS A 28 19.09 -2.85 4.69
CA LYS A 28 20.37 -3.57 4.84
C LYS A 28 21.06 -3.25 6.16
N GLN A 29 21.09 -1.98 6.55
CA GLN A 29 21.62 -1.53 7.84
C GLN A 29 20.78 -2.06 9.00
N LEU A 30 19.46 -2.04 8.88
CA LEU A 30 18.56 -2.64 9.86
C LEU A 30 18.85 -4.13 10.01
N ARG A 31 19.02 -4.86 8.90
CA ARG A 31 19.41 -6.27 8.91
C ARG A 31 20.69 -6.49 9.70
N GLU A 32 21.76 -5.75 9.39
CA GLU A 32 23.04 -5.84 10.11
C GLU A 32 22.87 -5.55 11.61
N GLN A 33 22.09 -4.54 11.98
CA GLN A 33 21.81 -4.19 13.37
C GLN A 33 20.99 -5.27 14.09
N VAL A 34 20.03 -5.91 13.41
CA VAL A 34 19.24 -7.00 13.97
C VAL A 34 20.09 -8.26 14.14
N GLU A 35 20.97 -8.58 13.19
CA GLU A 35 21.92 -9.72 13.30
C GLU A 35 22.76 -9.63 14.59
N GLU A 36 23.21 -8.43 14.96
CA GLU A 36 23.95 -8.18 16.21
C GLU A 36 23.13 -8.33 17.49
N ARG A 37 21.79 -8.26 17.39
CA ARG A 37 20.84 -8.19 18.52
C ARG A 37 19.94 -9.40 18.62
N LEU A 38 20.15 -10.43 17.79
CA LEU A 38 19.31 -11.62 17.77
C LEU A 38 19.20 -12.24 19.18
N PRO A 39 17.99 -12.55 19.64
CA PRO A 39 17.82 -13.18 20.94
C PRO A 39 18.34 -14.62 20.94
N HIS A 40 18.53 -15.15 22.15
CA HIS A 40 19.00 -16.52 22.31
C HIS A 40 18.04 -17.52 21.65
N GLY A 41 18.59 -18.48 20.89
CA GLY A 41 17.85 -19.46 20.09
C GLY A 41 17.70 -19.05 18.61
N TRP A 42 17.92 -17.78 18.27
CA TRP A 42 17.78 -17.27 16.89
C TRP A 42 19.11 -17.05 16.18
N GLN A 43 20.26 -17.38 16.79
CA GLN A 43 21.58 -17.07 16.23
C GLN A 43 21.90 -17.82 14.92
N GLU A 44 21.21 -18.93 14.65
CA GLU A 44 21.34 -19.69 13.40
C GLU A 44 20.30 -19.27 12.35
N SER A 45 19.35 -18.39 12.71
CA SER A 45 18.33 -17.90 11.79
C SER A 45 18.94 -17.02 10.71
N ARG A 46 18.57 -17.28 9.45
CA ARG A 46 18.94 -16.40 8.33
C ARG A 46 18.12 -15.13 8.37
N ILE A 47 18.75 -13.97 8.16
CA ILE A 47 18.01 -12.70 8.02
C ILE A 47 17.98 -12.25 6.57
N GLU A 48 16.78 -12.22 6.00
CA GLU A 48 16.51 -11.79 4.64
C GLU A 48 15.73 -10.46 4.62
N ILE A 49 15.78 -9.75 3.50
CA ILE A 49 15.01 -8.52 3.27
C ILE A 49 14.05 -8.71 2.11
N ALA A 50 12.82 -8.24 2.27
CA ALA A 50 11.81 -8.23 1.22
C ALA A 50 11.22 -6.84 1.06
N PHE A 51 10.86 -6.48 -0.17
CA PHE A 51 10.34 -5.15 -0.50
C PHE A 51 8.87 -5.20 -0.93
N GLY A 52 8.08 -4.25 -0.41
CA GLY A 52 6.68 -4.06 -0.80
C GLY A 52 6.48 -3.19 -2.04
N ASP A 53 7.52 -2.48 -2.48
CA ASP A 53 7.51 -1.54 -3.60
C ASP A 53 8.86 -1.51 -4.36
N LEU A 54 8.85 -0.92 -5.56
CA LEU A 54 10.03 -0.66 -6.41
C LEU A 54 10.89 -1.92 -6.74
N THR A 55 12.21 -1.75 -6.89
CA THR A 55 13.15 -2.75 -7.42
C THR A 55 13.91 -3.46 -6.29
N GLY A 56 13.30 -4.46 -5.69
CA GLY A 56 13.95 -5.40 -4.77
C GLY A 56 13.10 -6.66 -4.64
N PRO A 57 13.66 -7.81 -4.22
CA PRO A 57 12.90 -9.06 -4.24
C PRO A 57 11.62 -8.89 -3.41
N SER A 58 10.49 -9.20 -4.04
CA SER A 58 9.21 -9.18 -3.37
C SER A 58 9.15 -10.29 -2.32
N LEU A 59 8.31 -10.11 -1.31
CA LEU A 59 8.14 -11.11 -0.25
C LEU A 59 7.86 -12.54 -0.76
N PRO A 60 7.01 -12.77 -1.79
CA PRO A 60 6.85 -14.10 -2.37
C PRO A 60 8.13 -14.66 -2.99
N GLN A 61 8.95 -13.82 -3.65
CA GLN A 61 10.21 -14.27 -4.24
C GLN A 61 11.21 -14.74 -3.18
N VAL A 62 11.33 -13.99 -2.07
CA VAL A 62 12.19 -14.38 -0.94
C VAL A 62 11.70 -15.69 -0.31
N LEU A 63 10.39 -15.84 -0.10
CA LEU A 63 9.82 -17.07 0.44
C LEU A 63 10.02 -18.28 -0.51
N ASP A 64 9.84 -18.09 -1.81
CA ASP A 64 10.06 -19.12 -2.83
C ASP A 64 11.54 -19.56 -2.86
N GLU A 65 12.48 -18.64 -2.64
CA GLU A 65 13.92 -18.91 -2.55
C GLU A 65 14.28 -19.68 -1.27
N LEU A 66 13.84 -19.20 -0.11
CA LEU A 66 14.05 -19.89 1.17
C LEU A 66 13.50 -21.32 1.15
N MET A 67 12.29 -21.52 0.60
CA MET A 67 11.70 -22.84 0.44
C MET A 67 12.55 -23.76 -0.44
N ARG A 68 13.09 -23.24 -1.56
CA ARG A 68 13.97 -23.99 -2.46
C ARG A 68 15.27 -24.42 -1.78
N GLU A 69 15.76 -23.60 -0.86
CA GLU A 69 16.96 -23.85 -0.06
C GLU A 69 16.69 -24.76 1.15
N GLY A 70 15.46 -25.24 1.32
CA GLY A 70 15.08 -26.22 2.34
C GLY A 70 14.58 -25.62 3.66
N VAL A 71 14.45 -24.29 3.75
CA VAL A 71 13.94 -23.61 4.94
C VAL A 71 12.50 -24.01 5.22
N ARG A 72 12.21 -24.46 6.43
CA ARG A 72 10.91 -24.99 6.86
C ARG A 72 10.09 -24.00 7.68
N SER A 73 10.72 -22.98 8.26
CA SER A 73 10.03 -21.98 9.06
C SER A 73 10.57 -20.56 8.82
N ALA A 74 9.66 -19.58 8.66
CA ALA A 74 10.03 -18.17 8.54
C ALA A 74 9.15 -17.27 9.42
N ALA A 75 9.78 -16.27 10.04
CA ALA A 75 9.14 -15.17 10.74
C ALA A 75 9.25 -13.89 9.90
N ILE A 76 8.13 -13.24 9.62
CA ILE A 76 8.09 -12.00 8.82
C ILE A 76 7.83 -10.83 9.76
N VAL A 77 8.72 -9.86 9.79
CA VAL A 77 8.59 -8.62 10.58
C VAL A 77 8.32 -7.44 9.66
N THR A 78 7.18 -6.78 9.84
CA THR A 78 6.79 -5.64 9.00
C THR A 78 7.48 -4.36 9.47
N CYS A 79 8.38 -3.87 8.62
CA CYS A 79 9.22 -2.67 8.83
C CYS A 79 8.82 -1.57 7.83
N MET A 80 7.52 -1.26 7.73
CA MET A 80 6.98 -0.33 6.73
C MET A 80 7.03 1.11 7.23
N VAL A 81 7.93 1.92 6.70
CA VAL A 81 8.00 3.35 7.02
C VAL A 81 7.81 4.18 5.74
N PRO A 82 6.80 5.08 5.67
CA PRO A 82 5.70 5.20 6.62
C PRO A 82 4.82 3.93 6.63
N ALA A 83 4.10 3.75 7.74
CA ALA A 83 3.18 2.65 7.94
C ALA A 83 2.20 2.50 6.77
N ASP A 84 1.88 1.26 6.41
CA ASP A 84 0.72 0.96 5.56
C ASP A 84 -0.35 0.22 6.38
N PRO A 85 -1.36 0.93 6.90
CA PRO A 85 -2.42 0.32 7.71
C PRO A 85 -3.20 -0.78 6.98
N ALA A 86 -3.24 -0.76 5.65
CA ALA A 86 -3.93 -1.80 4.90
C ALA A 86 -3.18 -3.13 4.98
N LEU A 87 -1.85 -3.09 5.11
CA LEU A 87 -1.02 -4.28 5.06
C LEU A 87 -1.37 -5.30 6.14
N SER A 88 -1.58 -4.86 7.38
CA SER A 88 -1.97 -5.72 8.50
C SER A 88 -3.32 -6.41 8.29
N THR A 89 -4.17 -5.86 7.43
CA THR A 89 -5.50 -6.40 7.14
C THR A 89 -5.46 -7.56 6.15
N TRP A 90 -4.59 -7.51 5.13
CA TRP A 90 -4.63 -8.49 4.03
C TRP A 90 -3.42 -9.43 3.98
N LEU A 91 -2.27 -9.05 4.56
CA LEU A 91 -1.00 -9.76 4.35
C LEU A 91 -1.01 -11.20 4.85
N ALA A 92 -1.53 -11.46 6.05
CA ALA A 92 -1.61 -12.83 6.59
C ALA A 92 -2.42 -13.76 5.68
N GLY A 93 -3.54 -13.28 5.12
CA GLY A 93 -4.33 -14.05 4.17
C GLY A 93 -3.62 -14.24 2.83
N ALA A 94 -2.82 -13.28 2.37
CA ALA A 94 -2.06 -13.42 1.12
C ALA A 94 -0.91 -14.42 1.29
N LEU A 95 -0.28 -14.44 2.46
CA LEU A 95 0.73 -15.43 2.82
C LEU A 95 0.13 -16.84 2.94
N ASN A 96 -1.08 -16.98 3.47
CA ASN A 96 -1.73 -18.30 3.45
C ASN A 96 -2.09 -18.73 2.02
N GLN A 97 -2.57 -17.81 1.17
CA GLN A 97 -2.78 -18.12 -0.24
C GLN A 97 -1.47 -18.56 -0.91
N TRP A 98 -0.37 -17.85 -0.66
CA TRP A 98 0.95 -18.23 -1.15
C TRP A 98 1.31 -19.67 -0.74
N ARG A 99 1.07 -20.07 0.52
CA ARG A 99 1.31 -21.46 0.98
C ARG A 99 0.49 -22.47 0.18
N GLN A 100 -0.81 -22.18 -0.01
CA GLN A 100 -1.73 -23.07 -0.71
C GLN A 100 -1.40 -23.22 -2.19
N ASP A 101 -1.10 -22.12 -2.88
CA ASP A 101 -0.72 -22.11 -4.29
C ASP A 101 0.52 -22.97 -4.57
N ARG A 102 1.43 -23.08 -3.58
CA ARG A 102 2.69 -23.83 -3.68
C ARG A 102 2.58 -25.25 -3.11
N GLY A 103 1.46 -25.58 -2.46
CA GLY A 103 1.29 -26.86 -1.74
C GLY A 103 2.36 -27.09 -0.66
N THR A 104 2.82 -26.02 0.01
CA THR A 104 3.93 -26.10 0.97
C THR A 104 3.45 -26.19 2.41
N GLU A 105 4.16 -27.02 3.19
CA GLU A 105 3.98 -27.13 4.65
C GLU A 105 4.86 -26.15 5.43
N MET A 106 5.62 -25.28 4.74
CA MET A 106 6.46 -24.27 5.39
C MET A 106 5.67 -23.46 6.42
N GLN A 107 6.16 -23.37 7.65
CA GLN A 107 5.54 -22.57 8.69
C GLN A 107 5.89 -21.10 8.48
N VAL A 108 4.88 -20.25 8.34
CA VAL A 108 5.08 -18.82 8.14
C VAL A 108 4.34 -18.06 9.23
N ARG A 109 5.07 -17.25 9.98
CA ARG A 109 4.52 -16.41 11.05
C ARG A 109 4.66 -14.95 10.67
N LEU A 110 3.57 -14.20 10.84
CA LEU A 110 3.56 -12.75 10.69
C LEU A 110 3.64 -12.11 12.08
N LEU A 111 4.69 -11.32 12.29
CA LEU A 111 4.91 -10.57 13.52
C LEU A 111 4.27 -9.18 13.42
N PRO A 112 3.91 -8.57 14.56
CA PRO A 112 3.41 -7.20 14.60
C PRO A 112 4.30 -6.15 13.91
N PRO A 113 3.70 -5.04 13.46
CA PRO A 113 4.44 -3.89 12.94
C PRO A 113 5.36 -3.20 13.95
N VAL A 114 6.55 -2.81 13.50
CA VAL A 114 7.56 -2.09 14.31
C VAL A 114 7.71 -0.61 13.94
N GLU A 115 6.95 -0.09 12.99
CA GLU A 115 7.11 1.29 12.46
C GLU A 115 6.94 2.44 13.45
N GLN A 116 6.41 2.18 14.65
CA GLN A 116 6.26 3.19 15.70
C GLN A 116 7.49 3.28 16.61
N ALA A 117 8.41 2.31 16.52
CA ALA A 117 9.61 2.29 17.34
C ALA A 117 10.64 3.31 16.85
N ILE A 118 11.32 3.94 17.81
CA ILE A 118 12.44 4.86 17.54
C ILE A 118 13.67 4.05 17.08
N ASP A 119 13.95 2.96 17.78
CA ASP A 119 14.96 1.97 17.40
C ASP A 119 14.27 0.73 16.84
N LEU A 120 14.30 0.61 15.51
CA LEU A 120 13.68 -0.51 14.81
C LEU A 120 14.42 -1.83 15.08
N ALA A 121 15.75 -1.81 15.29
CA ALA A 121 16.52 -3.03 15.47
C ALA A 121 16.24 -3.66 16.83
N ASP A 122 16.21 -2.85 17.88
CA ASP A 122 15.83 -3.29 19.22
C ASP A 122 14.38 -3.77 19.26
N ALA A 123 13.46 -3.06 18.59
CA ALA A 123 12.05 -3.48 18.51
C ALA A 123 11.87 -4.83 17.79
N VAL A 124 12.62 -5.08 16.71
CA VAL A 124 12.62 -6.39 16.03
C VAL A 124 13.14 -7.48 16.97
N ALA A 125 14.27 -7.26 17.63
CA ALA A 125 14.88 -8.24 18.55
C ALA A 125 13.96 -8.56 19.74
N GLU A 126 13.31 -7.54 20.31
CA GLU A 126 12.31 -7.71 21.36
C GLU A 126 11.14 -8.56 20.87
N LEU A 127 10.62 -8.29 19.68
CA LEU A 127 9.47 -8.99 19.12
C LEU A 127 9.78 -10.47 18.81
N LEU A 128 10.99 -10.79 18.34
CA LEU A 128 11.45 -12.17 18.15
C LEU A 128 11.53 -12.95 19.47
N SER A 129 11.69 -12.25 20.59
CA SER A 129 11.71 -12.84 21.94
C SER A 129 10.30 -13.07 22.52
N GLN A 130 9.26 -12.49 21.90
CA GLN A 130 7.89 -12.57 22.38
C GLN A 130 7.13 -13.73 21.73
N PRO A 131 6.14 -14.31 22.44
CA PRO A 131 5.29 -15.37 21.87
C PRO A 131 4.27 -14.83 20.85
N GLU A 132 4.10 -13.51 20.76
CA GLU A 132 3.06 -12.87 19.97
C GLU A 132 3.41 -12.90 18.47
N SER A 133 2.93 -13.95 17.81
CA SER A 133 3.07 -14.11 16.37
C SER A 133 1.81 -14.76 15.80
N ARG A 134 1.44 -14.35 14.59
CA ARG A 134 0.28 -14.90 13.90
C ARG A 134 0.75 -15.97 12.92
N ASP A 135 0.38 -17.23 13.18
CA ASP A 135 0.49 -18.28 12.16
C ASP A 135 -0.46 -17.97 11.00
N VAL A 136 0.09 -17.79 9.80
CA VAL A 136 -0.70 -17.44 8.63
C VAL A 136 -1.59 -18.59 8.18
N ALA A 137 -1.24 -19.85 8.50
CA ALA A 137 -2.05 -21.02 8.18
C ALA A 137 -3.45 -20.96 8.82
N LEU A 138 -3.55 -20.30 9.98
CA LEU A 138 -4.79 -20.11 10.73
C LEU A 138 -5.66 -18.96 10.20
N THR A 139 -5.22 -18.27 9.13
CA THR A 139 -5.92 -17.14 8.53
C THR A 139 -6.56 -17.54 7.23
N GLU A 140 -7.85 -17.26 7.04
CA GLU A 140 -8.47 -17.46 5.72
C GLU A 140 -7.71 -16.73 4.61
N PRO A 141 -7.45 -17.40 3.47
CA PRO A 141 -6.81 -16.74 2.34
C PRO A 141 -7.55 -15.47 1.90
N SER A 142 -6.81 -14.41 1.65
CA SER A 142 -7.37 -13.09 1.30
C SER A 142 -7.43 -12.84 -0.20
N LEU A 143 -6.51 -13.42 -0.96
CA LEU A 143 -6.48 -13.38 -2.41
C LEU A 143 -7.50 -14.39 -2.96
N GLY A 144 -8.45 -13.94 -3.78
CA GLY A 144 -9.56 -14.76 -4.30
C GLY A 144 -10.92 -14.50 -3.63
N LYS A 145 -10.99 -13.59 -2.65
CA LYS A 145 -12.28 -13.15 -2.09
C LYS A 145 -13.14 -12.48 -3.19
N PRO A 146 -14.44 -12.85 -3.36
CA PRO A 146 -15.27 -12.34 -4.45
C PRO A 146 -15.35 -10.80 -4.54
N GLY A 147 -15.24 -10.11 -3.41
CA GLY A 147 -15.26 -8.64 -3.35
C GLY A 147 -14.06 -7.95 -4.01
N TRP A 148 -13.01 -8.70 -4.34
CA TRP A 148 -11.78 -8.20 -4.99
C TRP A 148 -11.71 -8.61 -6.47
N SER A 149 -12.73 -9.32 -6.97
CA SER A 149 -12.75 -9.90 -8.33
C SER A 149 -13.69 -9.17 -9.29
N LYS A 150 -14.43 -8.15 -8.80
CA LYS A 150 -15.35 -7.36 -9.61
C LYS A 150 -15.02 -5.88 -9.45
N VAL A 151 -14.80 -5.21 -10.58
CA VAL A 151 -14.70 -3.75 -10.60
C VAL A 151 -16.08 -3.20 -10.19
N PRO A 152 -16.18 -2.37 -9.15
CA PRO A 152 -17.46 -1.80 -8.74
C PRO A 152 -18.07 -0.96 -9.85
N GLU A 153 -19.40 -0.91 -9.93
CA GLU A 153 -20.10 0.04 -10.81
C GLU A 153 -19.71 1.49 -10.46
N HIS A 154 -19.40 2.28 -11.50
CA HIS A 154 -19.07 3.71 -11.43
C HIS A 154 -19.19 4.38 -12.80
N ASN A 155 -19.50 5.68 -12.81
CA ASN A 155 -19.53 6.52 -14.02
C ASN A 155 -18.14 7.08 -14.31
N ARG A 156 -17.48 7.64 -13.27
CA ARG A 156 -16.21 8.36 -13.45
C ARG A 156 -15.10 7.91 -12.52
N GLN A 157 -13.87 8.13 -12.97
CA GLN A 157 -12.65 7.97 -12.19
C GLN A 157 -11.87 9.28 -12.16
N ILE A 158 -11.44 9.68 -10.98
CA ILE A 158 -10.58 10.82 -10.73
C ILE A 158 -9.18 10.32 -10.39
N TYR A 159 -8.16 10.85 -11.05
CA TYR A 159 -6.78 10.72 -10.61
C TYR A 159 -6.30 12.06 -10.07
N PHE A 160 -6.08 12.14 -8.76
CA PHE A 160 -5.63 13.36 -8.09
C PHE A 160 -4.13 13.25 -7.80
N CYS A 161 -3.33 14.15 -8.36
CA CYS A 161 -1.88 14.13 -8.26
C CYS A 161 -1.44 14.51 -6.83
N ILE A 162 -0.85 13.56 -6.12
CA ILE A 162 -0.17 13.77 -4.83
C ILE A 162 1.35 13.67 -4.95
N GLY A 163 1.89 13.68 -6.17
CA GLY A 163 3.34 13.71 -6.39
C GLY A 163 4.02 14.92 -5.74
N ALA A 164 5.30 14.81 -5.40
CA ALA A 164 6.03 15.75 -4.53
C ALA A 164 5.80 17.24 -4.86
N ARG A 165 5.81 17.63 -6.14
CA ARG A 165 5.58 19.02 -6.57
C ARG A 165 4.14 19.51 -6.37
N CYS A 166 3.15 18.63 -6.54
CA CYS A 166 1.76 18.96 -6.22
C CYS A 166 1.52 18.93 -4.70
N ALA A 167 2.16 18.02 -3.98
CA ALA A 167 2.12 17.99 -2.51
C ALA A 167 2.63 19.30 -1.90
N HIS A 168 3.74 19.85 -2.41
CA HIS A 168 4.25 21.17 -2.02
C HIS A 168 3.26 22.32 -2.31
N ARG A 169 2.33 22.12 -3.25
CA ARG A 169 1.24 23.05 -3.58
C ARG A 169 -0.08 22.64 -2.92
N LEU A 170 -0.01 22.06 -1.72
CA LEU A 170 -1.18 21.71 -0.89
C LEU A 170 -2.13 20.67 -1.54
N ALA A 171 -1.64 19.78 -2.41
CA ALA A 171 -2.48 18.75 -3.01
C ALA A 171 -3.17 17.82 -1.99
N GLN A 172 -2.52 17.49 -0.88
CA GLN A 172 -3.09 16.61 0.14
C GLN A 172 -4.34 17.20 0.82
N PRO A 173 -4.34 18.43 1.38
CA PRO A 173 -5.56 19.04 1.90
C PRO A 173 -6.60 19.31 0.81
N LEU A 174 -6.20 19.67 -0.42
CA LEU A 174 -7.14 19.83 -1.54
C LEU A 174 -7.86 18.52 -1.90
N PHE A 175 -7.16 17.38 -1.86
CA PHE A 175 -7.79 16.07 -2.03
C PHE A 175 -8.80 15.76 -0.91
N GLN A 176 -8.48 16.12 0.35
CA GLN A 176 -9.40 15.98 1.47
C GLN A 176 -10.65 16.84 1.27
N HIS A 177 -10.48 18.08 0.80
CA HIS A 177 -11.57 18.98 0.44
C HIS A 177 -12.47 18.39 -0.66
N LEU A 178 -11.88 17.90 -1.76
CA LEU A 178 -12.61 17.19 -2.82
C LEU A 178 -13.46 16.05 -2.26
N ARG A 179 -12.87 15.18 -1.42
CA ARG A 179 -13.59 14.05 -0.82
C ARG A 179 -14.71 14.50 0.11
N ALA A 180 -14.49 15.54 0.91
CA ALA A 180 -15.51 16.11 1.79
C ALA A 180 -16.69 16.69 0.99
N LYS A 181 -16.38 17.43 -0.08
CA LYS A 181 -17.38 18.02 -0.97
C LYS A 181 -18.19 16.94 -1.71
N MET A 182 -17.52 15.93 -2.27
CA MET A 182 -18.19 14.80 -2.91
C MET A 182 -19.12 14.02 -1.97
N LYS A 183 -18.75 13.90 -0.68
CA LYS A 183 -19.57 13.18 0.32
C LYS A 183 -20.93 13.85 0.57
N GLN A 184 -21.09 15.13 0.23
CA GLN A 184 -22.37 15.85 0.30
C GLN A 184 -23.37 15.33 -0.76
N HIS A 185 -22.88 14.65 -1.80
CA HIS A 185 -23.65 14.15 -2.93
C HIS A 185 -23.71 12.63 -2.93
N ARG A 186 -24.81 12.05 -2.44
CA ARG A 186 -24.97 10.59 -2.29
C ARG A 186 -24.70 9.82 -3.59
N ALA A 187 -25.11 10.38 -4.73
CA ALA A 187 -24.94 9.79 -6.06
C ALA A 187 -23.46 9.57 -6.43
N LEU A 188 -22.55 10.44 -5.97
CA LEU A 188 -21.12 10.29 -6.25
C LEU A 188 -20.47 9.16 -5.44
N GLY A 189 -21.13 8.68 -4.38
CA GLY A 189 -20.61 7.64 -3.48
C GLY A 189 -20.93 6.20 -3.90
N ALA A 190 -22.03 5.98 -4.61
CA ALA A 190 -22.54 4.65 -5.00
C ALA A 190 -23.53 4.72 -6.17
N GLY A 191 -23.71 3.59 -6.85
CA GLY A 191 -24.64 3.47 -7.98
C GLY A 191 -24.03 3.96 -9.30
N PRO A 192 -24.88 4.20 -10.32
CA PRO A 192 -24.40 4.48 -11.68
C PRO A 192 -23.55 5.75 -11.71
N GLU A 193 -23.95 6.83 -11.04
CA GLU A 193 -23.22 8.12 -11.01
C GLU A 193 -22.00 8.15 -10.09
N ARG A 194 -21.59 7.00 -9.55
CA ARG A 194 -20.47 6.95 -8.62
C ARG A 194 -19.20 7.49 -9.27
N VAL A 195 -18.43 8.23 -8.48
CA VAL A 195 -17.11 8.72 -8.86
C VAL A 195 -16.05 8.11 -7.96
N MET A 196 -15.18 7.29 -8.55
CA MET A 196 -14.02 6.74 -7.86
C MET A 196 -12.89 7.76 -7.81
N CYS A 197 -12.17 7.84 -6.69
CA CYS A 197 -11.02 8.72 -6.55
C CYS A 197 -9.77 7.91 -6.26
N VAL A 198 -8.73 8.16 -7.03
CA VAL A 198 -7.41 7.57 -6.88
C VAL A 198 -6.43 8.70 -6.57
N ARG A 199 -5.61 8.52 -5.54
CA ARG A 199 -4.42 9.34 -5.33
C ARG A 199 -3.30 8.73 -6.16
N CYS A 200 -2.73 9.50 -7.07
CA CYS A 200 -1.65 9.04 -7.94
C CYS A 200 -0.37 9.83 -7.69
N SER A 201 0.76 9.30 -8.15
CA SER A 201 2.05 9.98 -8.11
C SER A 201 2.07 11.15 -9.12
N CYS A 202 3.20 11.44 -9.76
CA CYS A 202 3.30 12.57 -10.67
C CYS A 202 2.49 12.33 -11.96
N LEU A 203 1.50 13.20 -12.24
CA LEU A 203 0.77 13.18 -13.53
C LEU A 203 1.52 13.87 -14.67
N PHE A 204 2.39 14.86 -14.38
CA PHE A 204 3.07 15.74 -15.35
C PHE A 204 2.11 16.57 -16.25
N PRO A 205 2.43 17.82 -16.65
CA PRO A 205 3.56 18.65 -16.25
C PRO A 205 3.30 19.41 -14.94
N CYS A 206 4.29 19.44 -14.05
CA CYS A 206 4.07 19.99 -12.71
C CYS A 206 3.93 21.51 -12.64
N ASN A 207 4.28 22.26 -13.69
CA ASN A 207 4.05 23.71 -13.69
C ASN A 207 2.57 24.05 -13.64
N LEU A 208 1.70 23.16 -14.14
CA LEU A 208 0.24 23.31 -14.13
C LEU A 208 -0.42 22.78 -12.85
N GLY A 209 0.36 22.26 -11.90
CA GLY A 209 -0.17 21.64 -10.69
C GLY A 209 -0.71 22.63 -9.64
N PRO A 210 -1.54 22.17 -8.67
CA PRO A 210 -2.01 20.79 -8.50
C PRO A 210 -2.90 20.31 -9.64
N LEU A 211 -2.74 19.04 -10.04
CA LEU A 211 -3.42 18.43 -11.18
C LEU A 211 -4.44 17.38 -10.73
N MET A 212 -5.56 17.32 -11.45
CA MET A 212 -6.57 16.28 -11.32
C MET A 212 -7.11 15.93 -12.71
N THR A 213 -7.22 14.64 -13.03
CA THR A 213 -7.90 14.19 -14.24
C THR A 213 -9.24 13.55 -13.93
N VAL A 214 -10.18 13.64 -14.87
CA VAL A 214 -11.50 12.99 -14.78
C VAL A 214 -11.72 12.18 -16.07
N TYR A 215 -12.03 10.89 -15.90
CA TYR A 215 -12.36 9.95 -16.97
C TYR A 215 -13.74 9.33 -16.74
N PRO A 216 -14.50 8.97 -17.80
CA PRO A 216 -14.22 9.21 -19.23
C PRO A 216 -14.27 10.71 -19.61
N GLY A 217 -13.77 11.06 -20.80
CA GLY A 217 -13.66 12.44 -21.32
C GLY A 217 -12.26 13.05 -21.20
N GLY A 218 -11.36 12.46 -20.40
CA GLY A 218 -9.95 12.83 -20.37
C GLY A 218 -9.69 14.30 -20.03
N PHE A 219 -10.50 14.90 -19.15
CA PHE A 219 -10.35 16.31 -18.75
C PHE A 219 -9.26 16.49 -17.70
N TRP A 220 -8.29 17.36 -17.96
CA TRP A 220 -7.23 17.70 -17.02
C TRP A 220 -7.51 19.07 -16.38
N TYR A 221 -7.79 19.07 -15.10
CA TYR A 221 -7.92 20.29 -14.29
C TYR A 221 -6.58 20.66 -13.66
N GLY A 222 -6.18 21.93 -13.80
CA GLY A 222 -4.93 22.46 -13.27
C GLY A 222 -5.10 23.65 -12.35
N GLY A 223 -4.05 23.97 -11.60
CA GLY A 223 -4.03 25.06 -10.62
C GLY A 223 -5.18 24.97 -9.61
N LEU A 224 -5.46 23.76 -9.12
CA LEU A 224 -6.61 23.52 -8.25
C LEU A 224 -6.54 24.35 -6.96
N THR A 225 -7.71 24.84 -6.56
CA THR A 225 -8.00 25.48 -5.27
C THR A 225 -9.31 24.89 -4.74
N GLU A 226 -9.64 25.12 -3.48
CA GLU A 226 -10.92 24.68 -2.90
C GLU A 226 -12.12 25.20 -3.73
N ALA A 227 -12.11 26.48 -4.10
CA ALA A 227 -13.17 27.09 -4.92
C ALA A 227 -13.30 26.46 -6.32
N ARG A 228 -12.17 26.13 -6.97
CA ARG A 228 -12.19 25.43 -8.26
C ARG A 228 -12.73 24.01 -8.10
N ILE A 229 -12.32 23.32 -7.04
CA ILE A 229 -12.80 21.97 -6.71
C ILE A 229 -14.30 21.98 -6.47
N ASP A 230 -14.83 22.95 -5.72
CA ASP A 230 -16.26 23.07 -5.47
C ASP A 230 -17.05 23.17 -6.78
N ARG A 231 -16.62 24.05 -7.68
CA ARG A 231 -17.22 24.19 -9.01
C ARG A 231 -17.11 22.93 -9.85
N ILE A 232 -15.96 22.25 -9.84
CA ILE A 232 -15.79 20.99 -10.57
C ILE A 232 -16.72 19.91 -10.01
N VAL A 233 -16.91 19.84 -8.69
CA VAL A 233 -17.86 18.88 -8.09
C VAL A 233 -19.28 19.19 -8.52
N GLU A 234 -19.74 20.43 -8.38
CA GLU A 234 -21.14 20.80 -8.68
C GLU A 234 -21.44 20.78 -10.19
N GLU A 235 -20.61 21.43 -11.01
CA GLU A 235 -20.89 21.58 -12.45
C GLU A 235 -20.56 20.30 -13.22
N HIS A 236 -19.39 19.71 -12.96
CA HIS A 236 -18.92 18.57 -13.75
C HIS A 236 -19.34 17.23 -13.13
N LEU A 237 -18.97 16.96 -11.87
CA LEU A 237 -19.21 15.64 -11.29
C LEU A 237 -20.70 15.38 -11.05
N VAL A 238 -21.45 16.39 -10.60
CA VAL A 238 -22.91 16.30 -10.38
C VAL A 238 -23.68 16.72 -11.63
N GLY A 239 -23.39 17.89 -12.19
CA GLY A 239 -24.13 18.45 -13.33
C GLY A 239 -23.74 17.92 -14.71
N GLY A 240 -22.65 17.16 -14.81
CA GLY A 240 -22.19 16.55 -16.06
C GLY A 240 -21.50 17.49 -17.04
N THR A 241 -21.29 18.77 -16.68
CA THR A 241 -20.71 19.79 -17.56
C THR A 241 -19.29 20.14 -17.14
N PRO A 242 -18.25 19.86 -17.94
CA PRO A 242 -16.87 20.21 -17.63
C PRO A 242 -16.66 21.72 -17.47
N VAL A 243 -15.86 22.12 -16.48
CA VAL A 243 -15.59 23.54 -16.20
C VAL A 243 -14.45 24.03 -17.08
N GLN A 244 -14.77 24.45 -18.30
CA GLN A 244 -13.80 24.76 -19.38
C GLN A 244 -12.66 25.69 -18.95
N GLU A 245 -12.96 26.71 -18.15
CA GLU A 245 -11.96 27.69 -17.67
C GLU A 245 -10.85 27.10 -16.77
N PHE A 246 -11.05 25.90 -16.20
CA PHE A 246 -10.06 25.22 -15.34
C PHE A 246 -9.31 24.10 -16.06
N ILE A 247 -9.72 23.79 -17.30
CA ILE A 247 -9.13 22.71 -18.09
C ILE A 247 -7.81 23.21 -18.68
N VAL A 248 -6.75 22.45 -18.45
CA VAL A 248 -5.42 22.73 -19.00
C VAL A 248 -5.04 21.80 -20.15
N HIS A 249 -5.75 20.69 -20.31
CA HIS A 249 -5.58 19.72 -21.39
C HIS A 249 -6.81 18.78 -21.47
N VAL A 250 -7.09 18.25 -22.66
CA VAL A 250 -8.07 17.18 -22.89
C VAL A 250 -7.39 16.08 -23.70
N THR A 251 -7.40 14.84 -23.21
CA THR A 251 -6.69 13.72 -23.85
C THR A 251 -7.48 13.09 -25.00
N GLU A 252 -8.80 13.26 -25.01
CA GLU A 252 -9.68 12.79 -26.08
C GLU A 252 -10.12 13.99 -26.91
N ASP A 253 -9.87 13.95 -28.23
CA ASP A 253 -10.56 14.82 -29.17
C ASP A 253 -12.05 14.50 -29.02
N HIS A 254 -12.78 15.36 -28.32
CA HIS A 254 -14.22 15.43 -28.51
C HIS A 254 -14.37 15.97 -29.93
N VAL A 255 -14.33 15.07 -30.92
CA VAL A 255 -14.87 15.37 -32.23
C VAL A 255 -16.33 15.70 -31.95
N THR A 256 -16.60 17.00 -31.83
CA THR A 256 -17.94 17.53 -31.98
C THR A 256 -18.32 17.19 -33.41
N GLU A 257 -19.01 16.06 -33.59
CA GLU A 257 -19.83 15.88 -34.77
C GLU A 257 -20.93 16.94 -34.67
N ASP A 258 -20.72 18.04 -35.41
CA ASP A 258 -21.76 18.99 -35.80
C ASP A 258 -22.84 18.29 -36.65
#